data_AF-A0A534VJ89-F1
#
_entry.id   AF-A0A534VJ89-F1
#
_cell.length_a   1.000
_cell.length_b   1.000
_cell.length_c   1.000
_cell.angle_alpha   90.00
_cell.angle_beta   90.00
_cell.angle_gamma   90.00
#
_symmetry.space_group_name_H-M   'P 1'
#
loop_
_entity.id
_entity.type
_entity.pdbx_description
1 polymer ?
#
loop_
_entity_poly.entity_id
_entity_poly.type
_entity_poly.pdbx_seq_one_letter_code
_entity_poly.pdbx_strand_id
1 'polypeptide(L)'
;MPAFELLVDGQKADPELAGSVIGIRCSDDMDRAARFQLHISDVGRKWTKSDKFKPGTAIEIKLGYVGQLRSVCKAEVQTLEVVLTPDGPTRLLVAGFDKGQGFTKGTQTKTYKDVKDSDLARQIAQRNGLSAEVDDSKVVHDYVIQSNLSDYDFLVQRAAVAGFRFNVDGKKLGFKKPQIGQGSAAKLVWRENIGRFAMEVNTYDQVSKISSSGWDPDKMKNMTSPAKKGDEYGTQGGQVTGAQLVKKMFGEVESVLTVASGQQNLLEAVAKAEFNKRGGTFVAAEGRITGDPAVKAGTVIEVDKAGQRVNGQYYVTGSEHIFFADTGYATEFRAKRYAIKKQSSPVKDLAKFAKAVQEAAKKAQEIAQKIKEAAAFALKAAREAAKRAQQACDSAKALYNQVKQALEQVKSGAGDVAKTMLQQAEQQIAGIKGYLSEAGSKVSEAAGEAAAAADDAAKKALQTAHEAAGSVVDLAKNAYQHAQDAFDAVKAAALDAVHTSGDPDAPLSGPVQGIKKSLLAAAETALAIGKAGMTLANVAIAKGKSAIEMCAAKADAMAKPLIEAIGGELSKVIDSVKQSGKASNQSILGAISSGAQHALDQAKKAVSQAQEAIAKAKEAVQN
;
A
#
# COMPACT_ATOMS: atom_id res chain seq x y z
N MET A 1 4.50 24.97 -17.73
CA MET A 1 5.84 25.32 -17.22
C MET A 1 5.72 25.79 -15.77
N PRO A 2 6.58 25.34 -14.85
CA PRO A 2 6.67 25.90 -13.51
C PRO A 2 6.97 27.40 -13.57
N ALA A 3 6.38 28.17 -12.66
CA ALA A 3 6.56 29.62 -12.60
C ALA A 3 6.56 30.10 -11.15
N PHE A 4 7.12 31.29 -10.94
CA PHE A 4 7.08 31.97 -9.66
C PHE A 4 6.71 33.44 -9.83
N GLU A 5 6.24 34.05 -8.75
CA GLU A 5 6.11 35.50 -8.63
C GLU A 5 6.70 35.92 -7.29
N LEU A 6 7.66 36.84 -7.34
CA LEU A 6 8.29 37.45 -6.18
C LEU A 6 7.68 38.84 -5.96
N LEU A 7 7.23 39.12 -4.75
CA LEU A 7 6.82 40.45 -4.31
C LEU A 7 7.79 40.94 -3.24
N VAL A 8 8.29 42.15 -3.40
CA VAL A 8 9.19 42.85 -2.48
C VAL A 8 8.46 44.11 -2.01
N ASP A 9 8.22 44.22 -0.70
CA ASP A 9 7.38 45.26 -0.08
C ASP A 9 6.01 45.41 -0.77
N GLY A 10 5.42 44.27 -1.17
CA GLY A 10 4.12 44.20 -1.85
C GLY A 10 4.16 44.58 -3.33
N GLN A 11 5.30 45.02 -3.87
CA GLN A 11 5.48 45.30 -5.28
C GLN A 11 6.05 44.09 -6.01
N LYS A 12 5.48 43.77 -7.18
CA LYS A 12 5.98 42.69 -8.02
C LYS A 12 7.41 43.01 -8.47
N ALA A 13 8.31 42.03 -8.37
CA ALA A 13 9.67 42.14 -8.87
C ALA A 13 9.67 42.50 -10.37
N ASP A 14 10.50 43.48 -10.74
CA ASP A 14 10.71 43.84 -12.13
C ASP A 14 11.35 42.66 -12.92
N PRO A 15 11.25 42.66 -14.26
CA PRO A 15 11.78 41.55 -15.07
C PRO A 15 13.27 41.28 -14.88
N GLU A 16 14.05 42.31 -14.53
CA GLU A 16 15.48 42.18 -14.30
C GLU A 16 15.78 41.43 -13.00
N LEU A 17 15.09 41.78 -11.92
CA LEU A 17 15.19 41.08 -10.64
C LEU A 17 14.64 39.66 -10.77
N ALA A 18 13.48 39.48 -11.41
CA ALA A 18 12.91 38.16 -11.65
C ALA A 18 13.87 37.27 -12.47
N GLY A 19 14.50 37.81 -13.51
CA GLY A 19 15.50 37.10 -14.30
C GLY A 19 16.80 36.79 -13.56
N SER A 20 17.06 37.48 -12.45
CA SER A 20 18.24 37.24 -11.60
C SER A 20 18.01 36.13 -10.56
N VAL A 21 16.78 35.69 -10.31
CA VAL A 21 16.51 34.61 -9.35
C VAL A 21 16.90 33.25 -9.93
N ILE A 22 17.90 32.63 -9.32
CA ILE A 22 18.41 31.30 -9.70
C ILE A 22 17.62 30.19 -8.99
N GLY A 23 17.24 30.45 -7.73
CA GLY A 23 16.60 29.45 -6.89
C GLY A 23 15.81 30.03 -5.74
N ILE A 24 14.78 29.29 -5.33
CA ILE A 24 13.87 29.62 -4.25
C ILE A 24 13.67 28.36 -3.42
N ARG A 25 13.84 28.48 -2.10
CA ARG A 25 13.37 27.48 -1.14
C ARG A 25 12.44 28.14 -0.16
N CYS A 26 11.32 27.49 0.12
CA CYS A 26 10.38 27.90 1.15
C CYS A 26 10.05 26.68 2.00
N SER A 27 10.26 26.75 3.31
CA SER A 27 9.84 25.69 4.22
C SER A 27 8.79 26.19 5.22
N ASP A 28 7.78 25.35 5.43
CA ASP A 28 6.69 25.54 6.39
C ASP A 28 6.63 24.27 7.26
N ASP A 29 6.59 24.46 8.58
CA ASP A 29 6.72 23.40 9.57
C ASP A 29 5.69 23.61 10.69
N MET A 30 5.38 22.53 11.41
CA MET A 30 4.47 22.60 12.56
C MET A 30 5.14 23.14 13.83
N ASP A 31 6.47 23.06 13.92
CA ASP A 31 7.26 23.35 15.11
C ASP A 31 8.20 24.55 14.94
N ARG A 32 8.30 25.14 13.73
CA ARG A 32 9.21 26.25 13.43
C ARG A 32 8.51 27.33 12.61
N ALA A 33 8.98 28.57 12.75
CA ALA A 33 8.61 29.68 11.88
C ALA A 33 8.91 29.33 10.41
N ALA A 34 7.98 29.67 9.52
CA ALA A 34 8.20 29.48 8.09
C ALA A 34 9.40 30.32 7.64
N ARG A 35 10.20 29.77 6.72
CA ARG A 35 11.42 30.43 6.23
C ARG A 35 11.50 30.38 4.72
N PHE A 36 12.25 31.33 4.17
CA PHE A 36 12.61 31.32 2.75
C PHE A 36 14.11 31.53 2.55
N GLN A 37 14.56 31.11 1.38
CA GLN A 37 15.89 31.37 0.84
C GLN A 37 15.75 31.70 -0.65
N LEU A 38 16.21 32.88 -1.06
CA LEU A 38 16.30 33.31 -2.45
C LEU A 38 17.77 33.34 -2.86
N HIS A 39 18.11 32.56 -3.89
CA HIS A 39 19.42 32.59 -4.52
C HIS A 39 19.34 33.50 -5.74
N ILE A 40 20.06 34.62 -5.70
CA ILE A 40 20.03 35.65 -6.73
C ILE A 40 21.42 35.75 -7.38
N SER A 41 21.46 35.74 -8.72
CA SER A 41 22.64 36.09 -9.51
C SER A 41 22.92 37.57 -9.32
N ASP A 42 24.12 37.91 -8.86
CA ASP A 42 24.48 39.28 -8.49
C ASP A 42 25.74 39.77 -9.20
N VAL A 43 25.71 39.71 -10.54
CA VAL A 43 26.79 40.19 -11.40
C VAL A 43 27.07 41.67 -11.13
N GLY A 44 28.33 42.01 -10.85
CA GLY A 44 28.74 43.37 -10.50
C GLY A 44 28.29 43.84 -9.10
N ARG A 45 27.73 42.94 -8.28
CA ARG A 45 27.18 43.22 -6.95
C ARG A 45 26.05 44.26 -6.98
N LYS A 46 25.23 44.27 -8.03
CA LYS A 46 24.13 45.22 -8.22
C LYS A 46 23.08 45.12 -7.11
N TRP A 47 22.63 43.91 -6.78
CA TRP A 47 21.61 43.66 -5.76
C TRP A 47 22.18 43.82 -4.36
N THR A 48 23.43 43.40 -4.12
CA THR A 48 24.12 43.65 -2.84
C THR A 48 24.24 45.13 -2.51
N LYS A 49 24.45 45.99 -3.51
CA LYS A 49 24.52 47.46 -3.33
C LYS A 49 23.13 48.11 -3.24
N SER A 50 22.05 47.35 -3.39
CA SER A 50 20.68 47.87 -3.41
C SER A 50 20.02 47.70 -2.05
N ASP A 51 19.23 48.69 -1.65
CA ASP A 51 18.39 48.62 -0.45
C ASP A 51 17.14 47.74 -0.63
N LYS A 52 16.91 47.16 -1.82
CA LYS A 52 15.74 46.31 -2.11
C LYS A 52 15.60 45.11 -1.19
N PHE A 53 16.68 44.61 -0.59
CA PHE A 53 16.67 43.44 0.29
C PHE A 53 17.21 43.74 1.69
N LYS A 54 17.19 44.99 2.14
CA LYS A 54 17.64 45.31 3.51
C LYS A 54 16.83 44.50 4.56
N PRO A 55 17.42 44.16 5.71
CA PRO A 55 16.68 43.50 6.78
C PRO A 55 15.39 44.25 7.14
N GLY A 56 14.29 43.52 7.30
CA GLY A 56 12.95 44.03 7.53
C GLY A 56 12.08 44.21 6.27
N THR A 57 12.66 44.10 5.06
CA THR A 57 11.86 44.11 3.82
C THR A 57 10.89 42.92 3.79
N ALA A 58 9.64 43.17 3.41
CA ALA A 58 8.62 42.14 3.30
C ALA A 58 8.75 41.39 1.97
N ILE A 59 8.75 40.06 2.04
CA ILE A 59 8.85 39.15 0.90
C ILE A 59 7.62 38.25 0.86
N GLU A 60 6.95 38.23 -0.29
CA GLU A 60 5.96 37.21 -0.60
C GLU A 60 6.40 36.42 -1.83
N ILE A 61 6.39 35.09 -1.69
CA ILE A 61 6.78 34.17 -2.74
C ILE A 61 5.54 33.37 -3.14
N LYS A 62 5.20 33.43 -4.42
CA LYS A 62 4.18 32.59 -5.02
C LYS A 62 4.83 31.59 -5.96
N LEU A 63 4.46 30.32 -5.85
CA LEU A 63 4.94 29.23 -6.71
C LEU A 63 3.75 28.51 -7.35
N GLY A 64 4.02 27.81 -8.43
CA GLY A 64 3.03 26.99 -9.12
C GLY A 64 3.36 26.87 -10.61
N TYR A 65 2.31 26.94 -11.42
CA TYR A 65 2.42 26.87 -12.87
C TYR A 65 1.88 28.15 -13.49
N VAL A 66 2.24 28.44 -14.73
CA VAL A 66 1.75 29.61 -15.48
C VAL A 66 0.23 29.73 -15.36
N GLY A 67 -0.26 30.88 -14.90
CA GLY A 67 -1.69 31.15 -14.68
C GLY A 67 -2.27 30.61 -13.37
N GLN A 68 -1.52 29.80 -12.61
CA GLN A 68 -1.96 29.15 -11.36
C GLN A 68 -0.87 29.24 -10.29
N LEU A 69 -0.54 30.46 -9.87
CA LEU A 69 0.39 30.72 -8.77
C LEU A 69 -0.36 30.83 -7.45
N ARG A 70 0.21 30.24 -6.39
CA ARG A 70 -0.30 30.38 -5.02
C ARG A 70 0.81 30.86 -4.10
N SER A 71 0.45 31.71 -3.15
CA SER A 71 1.36 32.16 -2.09
C SER A 71 1.82 30.97 -1.26
N VAL A 72 3.12 30.74 -1.17
CA VAL A 72 3.72 29.64 -0.38
C VAL A 72 4.47 30.15 0.84
N CYS A 73 4.96 31.39 0.82
CA CYS A 73 5.68 32.00 1.94
C CYS A 73 5.44 33.51 1.97
N LYS A 74 5.23 34.04 3.18
CA LYS A 74 5.18 35.47 3.50
C LYS A 74 6.08 35.72 4.70
N ALA A 75 7.16 36.44 4.50
CA ALA A 75 8.24 36.55 5.46
C ALA A 75 8.96 37.90 5.36
N GLU A 76 9.85 38.18 6.30
CA GLU A 76 10.67 39.39 6.32
C GLU A 76 12.14 39.00 6.18
N VAL A 77 12.91 39.78 5.40
CA VAL A 77 14.35 39.57 5.23
C VAL A 77 15.04 39.74 6.59
N GLN A 78 15.86 38.78 6.98
CA GLN A 78 16.68 38.86 8.21
C GLN A 78 18.16 38.61 7.94
N THR A 79 18.47 37.87 6.88
CA THR A 79 19.83 37.48 6.54
C THR A 79 20.13 37.83 5.08
N LEU A 80 21.27 38.48 4.87
CA LEU A 80 21.89 38.66 3.58
C LEU A 80 23.26 38.00 3.63
N GLU A 81 23.52 37.09 2.70
CA GLU A 81 24.81 36.44 2.55
C GLU A 81 25.33 36.68 1.14
N VAL A 82 26.53 37.26 1.04
CA VAL A 82 27.20 37.54 -0.23
C VAL A 82 28.21 36.43 -0.47
N VAL A 83 27.99 35.64 -1.52
CA VAL A 83 28.86 34.52 -1.89
C VAL A 83 29.74 34.95 -3.07
N LEU A 84 31.04 35.06 -2.79
CA LEU A 84 32.07 35.40 -3.77
C LEU A 84 32.97 34.19 -3.99
N THR A 85 33.11 33.75 -5.24
CA THR A 85 34.05 32.70 -5.63
C THR A 85 35.04 33.25 -6.65
N PRO A 86 36.33 32.89 -6.59
CA PRO A 86 37.35 33.41 -7.52
C PRO A 86 36.98 33.22 -9.00
N ASP A 87 36.40 32.07 -9.34
CA ASP A 87 36.13 31.65 -10.72
C ASP A 87 34.63 31.60 -11.08
N GLY A 88 33.75 32.11 -10.22
CA GLY A 88 32.30 31.93 -10.36
C GLY A 88 31.50 33.22 -10.26
N PRO A 89 30.25 33.23 -10.77
CA PRO A 89 29.39 34.40 -10.69
C PRO A 89 29.11 34.75 -9.23
N THR A 90 29.17 36.03 -8.89
CA THR A 90 28.77 36.54 -7.58
C THR A 90 27.30 36.21 -7.33
N ARG A 91 26.98 35.72 -6.12
CA ARG A 91 25.61 35.38 -5.71
C ARG A 91 25.24 36.11 -4.43
N LEU A 92 23.99 36.53 -4.36
CA LEU A 92 23.36 37.04 -3.15
C LEU A 92 22.33 36.01 -2.67
N LEU A 93 22.49 35.55 -1.43
CA LEU A 93 21.48 34.77 -0.73
C LEU A 93 20.68 35.70 0.18
N VAL A 94 19.39 35.80 -0.06
CA VAL A 94 18.45 36.53 0.79
C VAL A 94 17.63 35.50 1.55
N ALA A 95 17.65 35.54 2.87
CA ALA A 95 16.89 34.62 3.70
C ALA A 95 16.14 35.36 4.80
N GLY A 96 15.06 34.74 5.26
CA GLY A 96 14.18 35.36 6.23
C GLY A 96 13.13 34.40 6.75
N PHE A 97 12.36 34.89 7.70
CA PHE A 97 11.36 34.13 8.42
C PHE A 97 10.03 34.89 8.47
N ASP A 98 8.94 34.17 8.69
CA ASP A 98 7.65 34.79 9.01
C ASP A 98 7.72 35.60 10.33
N LYS A 99 6.63 36.32 10.62
CA LYS A 99 6.52 37.13 11.84
C LYS A 99 6.56 36.30 13.13
N GLY A 100 6.32 34.98 13.04
CA GLY A 100 6.44 34.06 14.17
C GLY A 100 7.87 33.95 14.70
N GLN A 101 8.89 34.24 13.89
CA GLN A 101 10.27 34.30 14.37
C GLN A 101 10.48 35.38 15.45
N GLY A 102 9.72 36.48 15.39
CA GLY A 102 9.75 37.51 16.44
C GLY A 102 9.31 36.97 17.81
N PHE A 103 8.46 35.94 17.84
CA PHE A 103 7.89 35.39 19.06
C PHE A 103 8.91 34.53 19.82
N THR A 104 9.99 34.12 19.14
CA THR A 104 11.12 33.40 19.74
C THR A 104 12.06 34.33 20.49
N LYS A 105 11.90 35.65 20.32
CA LYS A 105 12.79 36.66 20.90
C LYS A 105 12.30 37.07 22.29
N GLY A 106 13.23 37.04 23.24
CA GLY A 106 12.96 37.40 24.62
C GLY A 106 12.10 36.35 25.35
N THR A 107 12.01 36.54 26.65
CA THR A 107 11.22 35.70 27.54
C THR A 107 10.35 36.57 28.41
N GLN A 108 9.23 36.01 28.88
CA GLN A 108 8.32 36.72 29.76
C GLN A 108 7.94 35.84 30.95
N THR A 109 7.71 36.51 32.08
CA THR A 109 7.04 35.93 33.24
C THR A 109 5.70 36.62 33.42
N LYS A 110 4.61 35.92 33.12
CA LYS A 110 3.25 36.47 33.22
C LYS A 110 2.26 35.41 33.69
N THR A 111 1.40 35.80 34.63
CA THR A 111 0.28 34.98 35.09
C THR A 111 -0.99 35.43 34.40
N TYR A 112 -1.75 34.46 33.91
CA TYR A 112 -3.07 34.65 33.34
C TYR A 112 -4.06 33.88 34.22
N LYS A 113 -5.18 34.48 34.61
CA LYS A 113 -6.18 33.88 35.48
C LYS A 113 -7.51 33.75 34.74
N ASP A 114 -8.24 32.66 34.99
CA ASP A 114 -9.57 32.41 34.45
C ASP A 114 -9.64 32.52 32.91
N VAL A 115 -8.66 31.95 32.22
CA VAL A 115 -8.49 32.07 30.76
C VAL A 115 -8.52 30.72 30.05
N LYS A 116 -8.96 30.72 28.80
CA LYS A 116 -8.76 29.59 27.88
C LYS A 116 -7.45 29.74 27.09
N ASP A 117 -6.90 28.63 26.59
CA ASP A 117 -5.76 28.66 25.67
C ASP A 117 -6.03 29.48 24.40
N SER A 118 -7.26 29.43 23.89
CA SER A 118 -7.69 30.26 22.78
C SER A 118 -7.71 31.76 23.10
N ASP A 119 -7.96 32.14 24.36
CA ASP A 119 -7.95 33.55 24.79
C ASP A 119 -6.51 34.04 24.92
N LEU A 120 -5.63 33.20 25.48
CA LEU A 120 -4.18 33.44 25.54
C LEU A 120 -3.61 33.70 24.14
N ALA A 121 -3.97 32.86 23.16
CA ALA A 121 -3.54 33.03 21.78
C ALA A 121 -4.01 34.35 21.16
N ARG A 122 -5.25 34.80 21.45
CA ARG A 122 -5.76 36.12 21.01
C ARG A 122 -4.98 37.26 21.65
N GLN A 123 -4.72 37.20 22.95
CA GLN A 123 -3.97 38.24 23.67
C GLN A 123 -2.53 38.36 23.14
N ILE A 124 -1.86 37.24 22.89
CA ILE A 124 -0.50 37.21 22.34
C ILE A 124 -0.48 37.73 20.90
N ALA A 125 -1.46 37.35 20.07
CA ALA A 125 -1.59 37.89 18.71
C ALA A 125 -1.73 39.42 18.72
N GLN A 126 -2.65 39.96 19.54
CA GLN A 126 -2.89 41.40 19.64
C GLN A 126 -1.65 42.17 20.09
N ARG A 127 -0.95 41.69 21.12
CA ARG A 127 0.29 42.32 21.60
C ARG A 127 1.38 42.38 20.54
N ASN A 128 1.44 41.37 19.67
CA ASN A 128 2.40 41.31 18.57
C ASN A 128 1.88 41.95 17.27
N GLY A 129 0.77 42.70 17.32
CA GLY A 129 0.20 43.40 16.17
C GLY A 129 -0.36 42.47 15.08
N LEU A 130 -0.76 41.25 15.44
CA LEU A 130 -1.36 40.26 14.56
C LEU A 130 -2.86 40.12 14.83
N SER A 131 -3.60 39.77 13.78
CA SER A 131 -4.97 39.27 13.90
C SER A 131 -4.98 37.80 14.32
N ALA A 132 -6.01 37.34 15.02
CA ALA A 132 -6.09 35.98 15.55
C ALA A 132 -7.23 35.18 14.89
N GLU A 133 -6.89 34.00 14.35
CA GLU A 133 -7.84 32.99 13.88
C GLU A 133 -7.75 31.77 14.79
N VAL A 134 -8.62 31.70 15.80
CA VAL A 134 -8.54 30.68 16.84
C VAL A 134 -9.84 29.89 16.99
N ASP A 135 -9.72 28.58 17.19
CA ASP A 135 -10.83 27.74 17.61
C ASP A 135 -10.98 27.80 19.14
N ASP A 136 -12.18 27.58 19.67
CA ASP A 136 -12.42 27.58 21.12
C ASP A 136 -11.83 26.32 21.79
N SER A 137 -10.86 26.50 22.71
CA SER A 137 -10.20 25.40 23.42
C SER A 137 -11.05 24.79 24.54
N LYS A 138 -12.21 25.38 24.87
CA LYS A 138 -13.22 24.92 25.85
C LYS A 138 -12.79 24.90 27.32
N VAL A 139 -11.58 24.44 27.64
CA VAL A 139 -11.06 24.39 29.01
C VAL A 139 -10.69 25.80 29.48
N VAL A 140 -11.28 26.22 30.60
CA VAL A 140 -10.93 27.45 31.33
C VAL A 140 -9.98 27.05 32.45
N HIS A 141 -8.80 27.66 32.48
CA HIS A 141 -7.76 27.40 33.47
C HIS A 141 -7.87 28.43 34.59
N ASP A 142 -7.82 27.98 35.86
CA ASP A 142 -7.83 28.89 37.03
C ASP A 142 -6.65 29.86 36.96
N TYR A 143 -5.47 29.33 36.63
CA TYR A 143 -4.34 30.14 36.22
C TYR A 143 -3.38 29.38 35.28
N VAL A 144 -2.69 30.13 34.44
CA VAL A 144 -1.57 29.67 33.62
C VAL A 144 -0.42 30.64 33.79
N ILE A 145 0.80 30.13 33.99
CA ILE A 145 2.01 30.94 34.11
C ILE A 145 2.86 30.71 32.87
N GLN A 146 3.11 31.78 32.11
CA GLN A 146 4.23 31.84 31.18
C GLN A 146 5.46 32.10 32.03
N SER A 147 6.30 31.10 32.30
CA SER A 147 7.40 31.19 33.26
C SER A 147 8.75 31.31 32.56
N ASN A 148 9.23 32.54 32.35
CA ASN A 148 10.45 32.81 31.60
C ASN A 148 10.48 32.12 30.22
N LEU A 149 9.35 32.12 29.53
CA LEU A 149 9.19 31.51 28.20
C LEU A 149 8.99 32.59 27.14
N SER A 150 9.51 32.34 25.95
CA SER A 150 9.16 33.12 24.77
C SER A 150 7.67 32.92 24.43
N ASP A 151 7.08 33.86 23.69
CA ASP A 151 5.68 33.72 23.25
C ASP A 151 5.52 32.50 22.35
N TYR A 152 6.55 32.18 21.57
CA TYR A 152 6.57 31.01 20.69
C TYR A 152 6.50 29.71 21.48
N ASP A 153 7.44 29.51 22.42
CA ASP A 153 7.52 28.29 23.22
C ASP A 153 6.27 28.12 24.08
N PHE A 154 5.76 29.22 24.63
CA PHE A 154 4.53 29.20 25.41
C PHE A 154 3.33 28.76 24.54
N LEU A 155 3.15 29.34 23.36
CA LEU A 155 2.06 28.94 22.45
C LEU A 155 2.19 27.49 21.98
N VAL A 156 3.40 27.00 21.70
CA VAL A 156 3.64 25.60 21.34
C VAL A 156 3.26 24.68 22.51
N GLN A 157 3.64 25.01 23.74
CA GLN A 157 3.24 24.25 24.93
C GLN A 157 1.72 24.25 25.12
N ARG A 158 1.07 25.41 25.01
CA ARG A 158 -0.39 25.51 25.16
C ARG A 158 -1.14 24.80 24.05
N ALA A 159 -0.65 24.87 22.81
CA ALA A 159 -1.20 24.11 21.69
C ALA A 159 -1.09 22.60 21.94
N ALA A 160 0.05 22.12 22.45
CA ALA A 160 0.24 20.71 22.77
C ALA A 160 -0.75 20.23 23.85
N VAL A 161 -0.98 21.01 24.91
CA VAL A 161 -1.94 20.68 25.98
C VAL A 161 -3.39 20.68 25.46
N ALA A 162 -3.75 21.66 24.63
CA ALA A 162 -5.10 21.77 24.07
C ALA A 162 -5.38 20.78 22.93
N GLY A 163 -4.33 20.18 22.34
CA GLY A 163 -4.45 19.34 21.14
C GLY A 163 -4.58 20.14 19.83
N PHE A 164 -4.06 21.37 19.82
CA PHE A 164 -4.18 22.35 18.74
C PHE A 164 -2.85 22.51 18.00
N ARG A 165 -2.87 23.27 16.91
CA ARG A 165 -1.71 23.80 16.20
C ARG A 165 -1.66 25.31 16.36
N PHE A 166 -0.46 25.84 16.57
CA PHE A 166 -0.12 27.24 16.37
C PHE A 166 0.63 27.44 15.05
N ASN A 167 0.33 28.51 14.31
CA ASN A 167 1.08 28.95 13.14
C ASN A 167 0.92 30.47 12.89
N VAL A 168 1.81 31.05 12.09
CA VAL A 168 1.70 32.44 11.62
C VAL A 168 1.66 32.46 10.10
N ASP A 169 0.67 33.13 9.50
CA ASP A 169 0.58 33.36 8.06
C ASP A 169 0.37 34.86 7.79
N GLY A 170 1.43 35.53 7.34
CA GLY A 170 1.44 36.98 7.13
C GLY A 170 1.13 37.72 8.44
N LYS A 171 -0.05 38.37 8.50
CA LYS A 171 -0.50 39.14 9.68
C LYS A 171 -1.53 38.40 10.53
N LYS A 172 -1.61 37.06 10.38
CA LYS A 172 -2.59 36.21 11.06
C LYS A 172 -1.90 35.15 11.91
N LEU A 173 -2.30 35.05 13.17
CA LEU A 173 -1.95 33.96 14.07
C LEU A 173 -3.07 32.91 14.05
N GLY A 174 -2.74 31.68 13.68
CA GLY A 174 -3.64 30.53 13.76
C GLY A 174 -3.46 29.79 15.08
N PHE A 175 -4.55 29.47 15.76
CA PHE A 175 -4.56 28.55 16.90
C PHE A 175 -5.78 27.62 16.78
N LYS A 176 -5.63 26.53 16.02
CA LYS A 176 -6.76 25.72 15.52
C LYS A 176 -6.56 24.23 15.77
N LYS A 177 -7.65 23.48 15.75
CA LYS A 177 -7.57 22.01 15.76
C LYS A 177 -6.96 21.49 14.45
N PRO A 178 -6.18 20.39 14.49
CA PRO A 178 -5.71 19.72 13.28
C PRO A 178 -6.88 19.37 12.37
N GLN A 179 -6.79 19.74 11.09
CA GLN A 179 -7.84 19.53 10.09
C GLN A 179 -7.85 18.09 9.54
N ILE A 180 -7.81 17.10 10.44
CA ILE A 180 -7.80 15.68 10.09
C ILE A 180 -9.23 15.27 9.69
N GLY A 181 -9.39 14.59 8.55
CA GLY A 181 -10.69 14.16 8.04
C GLY A 181 -11.41 15.18 7.15
N GLN A 182 -10.81 16.34 6.90
CA GLN A 182 -11.24 17.28 5.86
C GLN A 182 -10.81 16.79 4.46
N GLY A 183 -11.34 17.42 3.41
CA GLY A 183 -10.95 17.14 2.02
C GLY A 183 -9.44 17.30 1.79
N SER A 184 -8.88 16.50 0.87
CA SER A 184 -7.46 16.57 0.55
C SER A 184 -7.12 17.84 -0.23
N ALA A 185 -6.09 18.57 0.22
CA ALA A 185 -5.55 19.73 -0.46
C ALA A 185 -4.85 19.37 -1.78
N ALA A 186 -4.28 18.17 -1.87
CA ALA A 186 -3.62 17.63 -3.06
C ALA A 186 -3.81 16.11 -3.18
N LYS A 187 -3.88 15.63 -4.42
CA LYS A 187 -3.92 14.20 -4.76
C LYS A 187 -2.58 13.78 -5.37
N LEU A 188 -1.92 12.84 -4.71
CA LEU A 188 -0.64 12.28 -5.09
C LEU A 188 -0.85 10.88 -5.66
N VAL A 189 -0.41 10.67 -6.89
CA VAL A 189 -0.60 9.41 -7.62
C VAL A 189 0.76 8.82 -7.97
N TRP A 190 0.99 7.58 -7.50
CA TRP A 190 2.23 6.86 -7.77
C TRP A 190 2.47 6.70 -9.27
N ARG A 191 3.72 6.92 -9.69
CA ARG A 191 4.17 6.97 -11.10
C ARG A 191 3.62 8.12 -11.95
N GLU A 192 2.88 9.07 -11.37
CA GLU A 192 2.42 10.26 -12.07
C GLU A 192 3.11 11.52 -11.53
N ASN A 193 2.92 11.84 -10.24
CA ASN A 193 3.47 13.06 -9.63
C ASN A 193 4.30 12.80 -8.36
N ILE A 194 4.55 11.53 -8.01
CA ILE A 194 5.41 11.12 -6.89
C ILE A 194 6.78 10.69 -7.42
N GLY A 195 7.84 11.40 -7.02
CA GLY A 195 9.23 11.04 -7.31
C GLY A 195 9.85 10.12 -6.26
N ARG A 196 9.58 10.37 -4.97
CA ARG A 196 9.97 9.50 -3.84
C ARG A 196 8.84 9.47 -2.83
N PHE A 197 8.58 8.30 -2.25
CA PHE A 197 7.71 8.17 -1.09
C PHE A 197 8.22 7.07 -0.18
N ALA A 198 8.50 7.41 1.07
CA ALA A 198 8.92 6.49 2.11
C ALA A 198 7.87 6.55 3.23
N MET A 199 7.43 5.38 3.68
CA MET A 199 6.49 5.26 4.80
C MET A 199 7.05 4.29 5.82
N GLU A 200 7.09 4.73 7.06
CA GLU A 200 7.46 3.93 8.22
C GLU A 200 6.20 3.63 9.04
N VAL A 201 6.09 2.40 9.54
CA VAL A 201 5.08 2.01 10.53
C VAL A 201 5.82 1.57 11.78
N ASN A 202 5.68 2.33 12.87
CA ASN A 202 6.48 2.17 14.07
C ASN A 202 5.61 2.04 15.31
N THR A 203 5.83 0.98 16.08
CA THR A 203 5.07 0.69 17.32
C THR A 203 5.85 1.01 18.59
N TYR A 204 7.08 1.51 18.47
CA TYR A 204 8.02 1.69 19.58
C TYR A 204 7.45 2.59 20.68
N ASP A 205 6.87 3.74 20.32
CA ASP A 205 6.27 4.69 21.27
C ASP A 205 4.74 4.52 21.45
N GLN A 206 4.17 3.46 20.86
CA GLN A 206 2.73 3.22 20.93
C GLN A 206 2.35 2.52 22.23
N VAL A 207 1.22 2.95 22.82
CA VAL A 207 0.60 2.31 24.00
C VAL A 207 -0.87 2.03 23.71
N SER A 208 -1.45 1.08 24.44
CA SER A 208 -2.87 0.71 24.22
C SER A 208 -3.86 1.69 24.85
N LYS A 209 -3.42 2.41 25.89
CA LYS A 209 -4.21 3.34 26.69
C LYS A 209 -3.28 4.42 27.28
N ILE A 210 -3.76 5.65 27.34
CA ILE A 210 -3.12 6.73 28.10
C ILE A 210 -4.11 7.22 29.13
N SER A 211 -3.69 7.40 30.37
CA SER A 211 -4.50 8.06 31.39
C SER A 211 -3.75 9.27 31.92
N SER A 212 -4.48 10.34 32.21
CA SER A 212 -3.96 11.40 33.05
C SER A 212 -4.45 11.21 34.48
N SER A 213 -3.65 11.63 35.45
CA SER A 213 -4.01 11.64 36.87
C SER A 213 -3.81 13.02 37.47
N GLY A 214 -4.64 13.36 38.46
CA GLY A 214 -4.58 14.59 39.21
C GLY A 214 -5.07 14.39 40.64
N TRP A 215 -5.07 15.47 41.43
CA TRP A 215 -5.51 15.45 42.82
C TRP A 215 -6.60 16.50 43.02
N ASP A 216 -7.75 16.08 43.55
CA ASP A 216 -8.80 16.98 44.02
C ASP A 216 -8.43 17.44 45.45
N PRO A 217 -8.01 18.69 45.65
CA PRO A 217 -7.63 19.17 46.99
C PRO A 217 -8.85 19.27 47.93
N ASP A 218 -10.04 19.55 47.39
CA ASP A 218 -11.25 19.73 48.19
C ASP A 218 -11.79 18.39 48.68
N LYS A 219 -11.77 17.37 47.81
CA LYS A 219 -12.23 16.01 48.15
C LYS A 219 -11.13 15.11 48.69
N MET A 220 -9.87 15.56 48.67
CA MET A 220 -8.67 14.79 49.05
C MET A 220 -8.61 13.42 48.35
N LYS A 221 -8.83 13.39 47.03
CA LYS A 221 -8.89 12.15 46.24
C LYS A 221 -8.13 12.28 44.92
N ASN A 222 -7.52 11.16 44.51
CA ASN A 222 -6.97 11.03 43.16
C ASN A 222 -8.09 11.06 42.13
N MET A 223 -7.87 11.82 41.06
CA MET A 223 -8.71 11.88 39.87
C MET A 223 -7.95 11.26 38.71
N THR A 224 -8.65 10.59 37.80
CA THR A 224 -8.06 10.05 36.57
C THR A 224 -8.98 10.28 35.37
N SER A 225 -8.38 10.43 34.19
CA SER A 225 -9.09 10.49 32.92
C SER A 225 -8.39 9.62 31.88
N PRO A 226 -9.03 8.56 31.36
CA PRO A 226 -8.45 7.73 30.31
C PRO A 226 -8.72 8.29 28.90
N ALA A 227 -7.77 8.08 27.99
CA ALA A 227 -7.91 8.19 26.54
C ALA A 227 -7.53 6.85 25.89
N LYS A 228 -8.38 6.39 24.98
CA LYS A 228 -8.30 5.05 24.38
C LYS A 228 -8.76 5.07 22.92
N LYS A 229 -8.81 3.89 22.31
CA LYS A 229 -9.38 3.72 20.96
C LYS A 229 -10.74 4.44 20.85
N GLY A 230 -10.87 5.29 19.83
CA GLY A 230 -12.02 6.16 19.59
C GLY A 230 -11.72 7.63 19.89
N ASP A 231 -10.69 7.91 20.68
CA ASP A 231 -10.25 9.27 21.00
C ASP A 231 -9.22 9.83 20.01
N GLU A 232 -8.87 9.09 18.95
CA GLU A 232 -8.01 9.59 17.87
C GLU A 232 -8.69 10.77 17.14
N TYR A 233 -7.92 11.79 16.72
CA TYR A 233 -8.41 12.90 15.90
C TYR A 233 -8.98 12.43 14.56
N GLY A 234 -8.59 11.24 14.11
CA GLY A 234 -9.16 10.55 12.97
C GLY A 234 -8.28 9.39 12.55
N THR A 235 -8.82 8.51 11.69
CA THR A 235 -8.07 7.35 11.18
C THR A 235 -7.55 7.54 9.75
N GLN A 236 -7.91 8.64 9.08
CA GLN A 236 -7.49 8.95 7.71
C GLN A 236 -7.74 7.78 6.73
N GLY A 237 -8.89 7.13 6.89
CA GLY A 237 -9.28 5.96 6.09
C GLY A 237 -8.54 4.66 6.42
N GLY A 238 -7.77 4.62 7.50
CA GLY A 238 -7.19 3.41 8.08
C GLY A 238 -8.15 2.66 9.02
N GLN A 239 -7.82 1.41 9.34
CA GLN A 239 -8.65 0.50 10.14
C GLN A 239 -7.93 -0.06 11.38
N VAL A 240 -6.60 -0.04 11.39
CA VAL A 240 -5.78 -0.57 12.47
C VAL A 240 -4.88 0.55 13.00
N THR A 241 -5.11 0.98 14.24
CA THR A 241 -4.29 2.00 14.92
C THR A 241 -3.10 1.37 15.64
N GLY A 242 -2.10 2.18 16.00
CA GLY A 242 -0.96 1.75 16.80
C GLY A 242 -1.36 1.15 18.14
N ALA A 243 -2.29 1.80 18.84
CA ALA A 243 -2.85 1.32 20.11
C ALA A 243 -3.47 -0.08 19.99
N GLN A 244 -4.20 -0.35 18.89
CA GLN A 244 -4.77 -1.69 18.64
C GLN A 244 -3.69 -2.74 18.37
N LEU A 245 -2.63 -2.38 17.64
CA LEU A 245 -1.55 -3.31 17.30
C LEU A 245 -0.76 -3.69 18.56
N VAL A 246 -0.39 -2.69 19.37
CA VAL A 246 0.30 -2.92 20.66
C VAL A 246 -0.56 -3.75 21.60
N LYS A 247 -1.86 -3.46 21.71
CA LYS A 247 -2.78 -4.28 22.52
C LYS A 247 -2.77 -5.74 22.11
N LYS A 248 -2.68 -6.01 20.81
CA LYS A 248 -2.64 -7.37 20.27
C LYS A 248 -1.30 -8.06 20.51
N MET A 249 -0.18 -7.34 20.46
CA MET A 249 1.16 -7.90 20.61
C MET A 249 1.53 -8.14 22.08
N PHE A 250 1.20 -7.20 22.95
CA PHE A 250 1.70 -7.15 24.33
C PHE A 250 0.60 -7.14 25.39
N GLY A 251 -0.67 -7.19 25.00
CA GLY A 251 -1.79 -7.00 25.93
C GLY A 251 -1.99 -5.53 26.29
N GLU A 252 -2.68 -5.27 27.41
CA GLU A 252 -2.96 -3.91 27.83
C GLU A 252 -1.71 -3.23 28.40
N VAL A 253 -1.20 -2.24 27.69
CA VAL A 253 -0.09 -1.38 28.07
C VAL A 253 -0.63 0.03 28.28
N GLU A 254 -0.54 0.53 29.51
CA GLU A 254 -1.03 1.85 29.91
C GLU A 254 0.13 2.78 30.28
N SER A 255 0.05 4.04 29.82
CA SER A 255 0.92 5.12 30.27
C SER A 255 0.11 6.13 31.09
N VAL A 256 0.60 6.50 32.27
CA VAL A 256 -0.07 7.45 33.16
C VAL A 256 0.72 8.76 33.22
N LEU A 257 0.06 9.88 32.90
CA LEU A 257 0.61 11.24 33.02
C LEU A 257 0.01 11.95 34.24
N THR A 258 0.84 12.24 35.23
CA THR A 258 0.42 13.02 36.39
C THR A 258 0.45 14.51 36.08
N VAL A 259 -0.66 15.20 36.30
CA VAL A 259 -0.81 16.65 36.16
C VAL A 259 -1.13 17.23 37.53
N ALA A 260 -0.45 18.31 37.90
CA ALA A 260 -0.75 19.06 39.13
C ALA A 260 -2.03 19.89 38.97
N SER A 261 -3.19 19.22 38.91
CA SER A 261 -4.50 19.86 38.76
C SER A 261 -5.61 19.02 39.39
N GLY A 262 -6.63 19.70 39.92
CA GLY A 262 -7.91 19.12 40.36
C GLY A 262 -9.04 19.29 39.34
N GLN A 263 -8.75 19.74 38.12
CA GLN A 263 -9.76 20.00 37.08
C GLN A 263 -9.95 18.78 36.16
N GLN A 264 -11.11 18.13 36.21
CA GLN A 264 -11.39 16.90 35.43
C GLN A 264 -11.32 17.12 33.91
N ASN A 265 -11.84 18.25 33.41
CA ASN A 265 -11.81 18.59 31.99
C ASN A 265 -10.38 18.81 31.46
N LEU A 266 -9.47 19.33 32.28
CA LEU A 266 -8.05 19.46 31.94
C LEU A 266 -7.39 18.09 31.86
N LEU A 267 -7.66 17.20 32.82
CA LEU A 267 -7.17 15.82 32.78
C LEU A 267 -7.61 15.12 31.49
N GLU A 268 -8.89 15.22 31.12
CA GLU A 268 -9.41 14.65 29.87
C GLU A 268 -8.71 15.22 28.63
N ALA A 269 -8.54 16.54 28.56
CA ALA A 269 -7.86 17.20 27.44
C ALA A 269 -6.40 16.74 27.30
N VAL A 270 -5.65 16.67 28.41
CA VAL A 270 -4.25 16.22 28.42
C VAL A 270 -4.13 14.76 28.00
N ALA A 271 -5.00 13.88 28.51
CA ALA A 271 -4.98 12.46 28.13
C ALA A 271 -5.24 12.28 26.62
N LYS A 272 -6.24 12.99 26.07
CA LYS A 272 -6.55 12.96 24.63
C LYS A 272 -5.44 13.55 23.78
N ALA A 273 -4.85 14.67 24.21
CA ALA A 273 -3.78 15.31 23.47
C ALA A 273 -2.53 14.43 23.39
N GLU A 274 -2.10 13.83 24.51
CA GLU A 274 -0.96 12.91 24.55
C GLU A 274 -1.25 11.62 23.76
N PHE A 275 -2.47 11.07 23.86
CA PHE A 275 -2.89 9.91 23.06
C PHE A 275 -2.77 10.19 21.56
N ASN A 276 -3.18 11.38 21.12
CA ASN A 276 -3.09 11.80 19.74
C ASN A 276 -1.68 12.22 19.29
N LYS A 277 -0.84 12.71 20.21
CA LYS A 277 0.56 12.98 19.93
C LYS A 277 1.28 11.67 19.60
N ARG A 278 1.11 10.65 20.45
CA ARG A 278 1.67 9.31 20.20
C ARG A 278 1.04 8.62 19.02
N GLY A 279 -0.29 8.64 18.87
CA GLY A 279 -0.96 8.07 17.70
C GLY A 279 -0.45 8.67 16.37
N GLY A 280 -0.01 9.93 16.40
CA GLY A 280 0.60 10.62 15.26
C GLY A 280 2.01 10.13 14.89
N THR A 281 2.72 9.37 15.73
CA THR A 281 4.03 8.78 15.42
C THR A 281 3.92 7.35 14.88
N PHE A 282 2.71 6.77 14.85
CA PHE A 282 2.49 5.40 14.41
C PHE A 282 2.85 5.17 12.93
N VAL A 283 2.45 6.11 12.07
CA VAL A 283 2.84 6.10 10.66
C VAL A 283 3.46 7.44 10.29
N ALA A 284 4.74 7.41 9.95
CA ALA A 284 5.46 8.55 9.41
C ALA A 284 5.64 8.36 7.89
N ALA A 285 5.52 9.44 7.13
CA ALA A 285 5.74 9.43 5.70
C ALA A 285 6.56 10.63 5.26
N GLU A 286 7.46 10.40 4.32
CA GLU A 286 8.23 11.44 3.65
C GLU A 286 8.10 11.26 2.15
N GLY A 287 7.96 12.35 1.41
CA GLY A 287 7.83 12.27 -0.03
C GLY A 287 8.43 13.46 -0.75
N ARG A 288 8.80 13.22 -2.01
CA ARG A 288 9.13 14.25 -3.00
C ARG A 288 8.19 14.10 -4.16
N ILE A 289 7.52 15.18 -4.52
CA ILE A 289 6.54 15.24 -5.60
C ILE A 289 6.92 16.32 -6.61
N THR A 290 6.30 16.24 -7.79
CA THR A 290 6.21 17.39 -8.69
C THR A 290 5.57 18.56 -7.94
N GLY A 291 6.11 19.77 -8.09
CA GLY A 291 5.75 20.89 -7.24
C GLY A 291 4.26 21.23 -7.22
N ASP A 292 3.66 21.18 -6.04
CA ASP A 292 2.25 21.52 -5.79
C ASP A 292 2.17 22.48 -4.59
N PRO A 293 1.80 23.75 -4.81
CA PRO A 293 1.78 24.75 -3.75
C PRO A 293 0.59 24.58 -2.78
N ALA A 294 -0.30 23.62 -3.02
CA ALA A 294 -1.36 23.25 -2.08
C ALA A 294 -0.84 22.39 -0.91
N VAL A 295 0.31 21.73 -1.07
CA VAL A 295 0.93 20.90 -0.04
C VAL A 295 1.66 21.79 0.96
N LYS A 296 1.00 22.07 2.09
CA LYS A 296 1.54 22.89 3.19
C LYS A 296 1.43 22.19 4.53
N ALA A 297 2.23 22.59 5.52
CA ALA A 297 2.06 22.07 6.87
C ALA A 297 0.64 22.33 7.37
N GLY A 298 0.05 21.33 8.02
CA GLY A 298 -1.32 21.34 8.52
C GLY A 298 -2.43 21.03 7.50
N THR A 299 -2.07 20.76 6.24
CA THR A 299 -3.03 20.27 5.24
C THR A 299 -3.10 18.74 5.23
N VAL A 300 -4.13 18.18 4.58
CA VAL A 300 -4.25 16.75 4.32
C VAL A 300 -3.99 16.48 2.84
N ILE A 301 -3.22 15.46 2.52
CA ILE A 301 -2.96 14.98 1.16
C ILE A 301 -3.50 13.56 1.00
N GLU A 302 -3.88 13.17 -0.21
CA GLU A 302 -4.30 11.81 -0.52
C GLU A 302 -3.28 11.11 -1.41
N VAL A 303 -2.82 9.92 -1.01
CA VAL A 303 -1.92 9.06 -1.79
C VAL A 303 -2.72 7.93 -2.44
N ASP A 304 -2.57 7.77 -3.75
CA ASP A 304 -3.27 6.80 -4.57
C ASP A 304 -2.31 5.98 -5.46
N LYS A 305 -2.76 4.80 -5.89
CA LYS A 305 -2.01 3.81 -6.72
C LYS A 305 -0.63 3.36 -6.17
N ALA A 306 -0.29 3.66 -4.92
CA ALA A 306 0.95 3.24 -4.25
C ALA A 306 0.83 1.86 -3.54
N GLY A 307 -0.34 1.22 -3.62
CA GLY A 307 -0.64 -0.08 -3.02
C GLY A 307 -1.53 0.05 -1.78
N GLN A 308 -2.31 -0.99 -1.45
CA GLN A 308 -3.38 -0.90 -0.45
C GLN A 308 -2.91 -0.42 0.94
N ARG A 309 -1.70 -0.80 1.37
CA ARG A 309 -1.15 -0.40 2.67
C ARG A 309 -0.70 1.06 2.71
N VAL A 310 -0.30 1.60 1.57
CA VAL A 310 0.21 2.97 1.41
C VAL A 310 -0.90 3.94 1.04
N ASN A 311 -1.89 3.51 0.27
CA ASN A 311 -2.99 4.38 -0.15
C ASN A 311 -3.79 4.94 1.05
N GLY A 312 -4.16 6.21 0.96
CA GLY A 312 -4.99 6.89 1.95
C GLY A 312 -4.57 8.34 2.19
N GLN A 313 -5.17 8.93 3.22
CA GLN A 313 -4.90 10.31 3.59
C GLN A 313 -3.72 10.42 4.56
N TYR A 314 -2.94 11.49 4.42
CA TYR A 314 -1.80 11.83 5.26
C TYR A 314 -1.90 13.28 5.69
N TYR A 315 -1.61 13.57 6.95
CA TYR A 315 -1.62 14.92 7.50
C TYR A 315 -0.21 15.49 7.43
N VAL A 316 -0.01 16.55 6.64
CA VAL A 316 1.30 17.13 6.39
C VAL A 316 1.79 17.87 7.64
N THR A 317 2.99 17.53 8.10
CA THR A 317 3.64 18.11 9.28
C THR A 317 4.76 19.08 8.90
N GLY A 318 5.27 19.00 7.67
CA GLY A 318 6.23 19.93 7.13
C GLY A 318 6.27 19.84 5.61
N SER A 319 6.57 20.95 4.95
CA SER A 319 6.68 21.04 3.50
C SER A 319 7.83 21.95 3.11
N GLU A 320 8.61 21.55 2.11
CA GLU A 320 9.65 22.36 1.49
C GLU A 320 9.38 22.48 -0.01
N HIS A 321 9.08 23.69 -0.45
CA HIS A 321 8.94 24.02 -1.86
C HIS A 321 10.29 24.46 -2.41
N ILE A 322 10.75 23.77 -3.45
CA ILE A 322 12.07 23.96 -4.04
C ILE A 322 11.88 24.29 -5.51
N PHE A 323 12.24 25.51 -5.90
CA PHE A 323 12.24 25.95 -7.28
C PHE A 323 13.67 26.34 -7.68
N PHE A 324 14.19 25.79 -8.77
CA PHE A 324 15.40 26.29 -9.40
C PHE A 324 15.15 26.45 -10.91
N ALA A 325 15.79 27.45 -11.51
CA ALA A 325 15.61 27.77 -12.92
C ALA A 325 15.98 26.60 -13.85
N ASP A 326 16.91 25.75 -13.44
CA ASP A 326 17.44 24.61 -14.21
C ASP A 326 16.69 23.29 -13.96
N THR A 327 16.26 23.02 -12.72
CA THR A 327 15.64 21.75 -12.32
C THR A 327 14.13 21.82 -12.14
N GLY A 328 13.53 23.02 -12.23
CA GLY A 328 12.09 23.24 -12.14
C GLY A 328 11.58 23.31 -10.70
N TYR A 329 10.34 22.84 -10.49
CA TYR A 329 9.63 22.95 -9.21
C TYR A 329 9.34 21.56 -8.61
N ALA A 330 9.80 21.35 -7.38
CA ALA A 330 9.49 20.18 -6.57
C ALA A 330 8.92 20.60 -5.21
N THR A 331 8.17 19.69 -4.59
CA THR A 331 7.77 19.84 -3.19
C THR A 331 8.16 18.60 -2.43
N GLU A 332 8.90 18.79 -1.35
CA GLU A 332 9.23 17.75 -0.39
C GLU A 332 8.31 17.92 0.81
N PHE A 333 7.86 16.82 1.42
CA PHE A 333 6.97 16.89 2.56
C PHE A 333 7.25 15.78 3.56
N ARG A 334 6.93 16.08 4.82
CA ARG A 334 6.77 15.13 5.91
C ARG A 334 5.29 15.10 6.29
N ALA A 335 4.78 13.91 6.54
CA ALA A 335 3.39 13.72 6.91
C ALA A 335 3.24 12.56 7.89
N LYS A 336 2.10 12.55 8.59
CA LYS A 336 1.75 11.50 9.55
C LYS A 336 0.39 10.90 9.30
N ARG A 337 0.22 9.67 9.78
CA ARG A 337 -1.03 8.94 9.73
C ARG A 337 -1.29 8.12 11.00
N TYR A 338 -2.54 8.09 11.45
CA TYR A 338 -2.93 7.50 12.74
C TYR A 338 -3.32 6.02 12.67
N ALA A 339 -3.57 5.49 11.46
CA ALA A 339 -3.99 4.11 11.25
C ALA A 339 -3.57 3.56 9.89
N ILE A 340 -3.30 2.27 9.79
CA ILE A 340 -3.05 1.56 8.52
C ILE A 340 -4.32 0.82 8.04
N LYS A 341 -4.45 0.58 6.74
CA LYS A 341 -5.51 -0.30 6.20
C LYS A 341 -5.23 -1.75 6.58
N LYS A 342 -6.29 -2.52 6.88
CA LYS A 342 -6.17 -3.95 7.19
C LYS A 342 -5.74 -4.69 5.92
N GLN A 343 -4.69 -5.49 6.03
CA GLN A 343 -4.28 -6.39 4.95
C GLN A 343 -5.40 -7.43 4.75
N SER A 344 -6.02 -7.49 3.57
CA SER A 344 -6.79 -8.69 3.20
C SER A 344 -5.79 -9.78 2.84
N SER A 345 -5.97 -10.98 3.40
CA SER A 345 -5.22 -12.15 2.94
C SER A 345 -5.70 -12.49 1.52
N PRO A 346 -4.79 -12.71 0.54
CA PRO A 346 -5.15 -13.05 -0.84
C PRO A 346 -6.17 -14.20 -0.96
N VAL A 347 -6.14 -15.12 0.01
CA VAL A 347 -7.00 -16.30 0.12
C VAL A 347 -8.49 -15.97 0.31
N LYS A 348 -8.84 -14.88 1.00
CA LYS A 348 -10.24 -14.52 1.25
C LYS A 348 -10.93 -13.87 0.04
N ASP A 349 -10.17 -13.13 -0.77
CA ASP A 349 -10.67 -12.51 -1.99
C ASP A 349 -10.94 -13.57 -3.08
N LEU A 350 -10.10 -14.60 -3.17
CA LEU A 350 -10.30 -15.77 -4.06
C LEU A 350 -11.59 -16.55 -3.74
N ALA A 351 -11.92 -16.75 -2.46
CA ALA A 351 -13.12 -17.49 -2.06
C ALA A 351 -14.42 -16.73 -2.35
N LYS A 352 -14.43 -15.40 -2.12
CA LYS A 352 -15.56 -14.53 -2.44
C LYS A 352 -15.78 -14.44 -3.96
N PHE A 353 -14.69 -14.38 -4.71
CA PHE A 353 -14.70 -14.39 -6.18
C PHE A 353 -15.21 -15.72 -6.75
N ALA A 354 -14.72 -16.87 -6.23
CA ALA A 354 -15.17 -18.19 -6.67
C ALA A 354 -16.70 -18.38 -6.51
N LYS A 355 -17.28 -17.82 -5.45
CA LYS A 355 -18.72 -17.86 -5.21
C LYS A 355 -19.52 -17.05 -6.24
N ALA A 356 -19.07 -15.83 -6.55
CA ALA A 356 -19.71 -14.98 -7.55
C ALA A 356 -19.65 -15.59 -8.97
N VAL A 357 -18.52 -16.22 -9.31
CA VAL A 357 -18.32 -16.92 -10.59
C VAL A 357 -19.22 -18.15 -10.71
N GLN A 358 -19.41 -18.90 -9.63
CA GLN A 358 -20.27 -20.09 -9.61
C GLN A 358 -21.76 -19.73 -9.83
N GLU A 359 -22.21 -18.61 -9.28
CA GLU A 359 -23.59 -18.10 -9.49
C GLU A 359 -23.81 -17.67 -10.96
N ALA A 360 -22.82 -17.03 -11.59
CA ALA A 360 -22.86 -16.69 -13.00
C ALA A 360 -22.86 -17.93 -13.92
N ALA A 361 -22.17 -19.00 -13.53
CA ALA A 361 -22.13 -20.27 -14.27
C ALA A 361 -23.48 -20.97 -14.34
N LYS A 362 -24.21 -20.98 -13.20
CA LYS A 362 -25.52 -21.62 -13.10
C LYS A 362 -26.52 -20.98 -14.07
N LYS A 363 -26.54 -19.65 -14.16
CA LYS A 363 -27.37 -18.90 -15.11
C LYS A 363 -27.00 -19.20 -16.57
N ALA A 364 -25.71 -19.35 -16.89
CA ALA A 364 -25.28 -19.69 -18.24
C ALA A 364 -25.69 -21.12 -18.66
N GLN A 365 -25.64 -22.09 -17.75
CA GLN A 365 -26.08 -23.47 -18.01
C GLN A 365 -27.59 -23.57 -18.24
N GLU A 366 -28.39 -22.77 -17.53
CA GLU A 366 -29.84 -22.69 -17.73
C GLU A 366 -30.20 -22.16 -19.13
N ILE A 367 -29.41 -21.22 -19.67
CA ILE A 367 -29.58 -20.70 -21.05
C ILE A 367 -29.18 -21.77 -22.08
N ALA A 368 -28.07 -22.49 -21.84
CA ALA A 368 -27.58 -23.56 -22.72
C ALA A 368 -28.59 -24.70 -22.90
N GLN A 369 -29.23 -25.12 -21.81
CA GLN A 369 -30.19 -26.21 -21.81
C GLN A 369 -31.43 -25.89 -22.65
N LYS A 370 -31.89 -24.63 -22.61
CA LYS A 370 -33.02 -24.14 -23.44
C LYS A 370 -32.70 -24.10 -24.93
N ILE A 371 -31.43 -23.92 -25.30
CA ILE A 371 -30.98 -23.88 -26.71
C ILE A 371 -30.79 -25.30 -27.26
N LYS A 372 -30.39 -26.26 -26.41
CA LYS A 372 -30.19 -27.66 -26.77
C LYS A 372 -31.46 -28.34 -27.30
N GLU A 373 -32.63 -27.87 -26.90
CA GLU A 373 -33.93 -28.38 -27.37
C GLU A 373 -34.26 -27.95 -28.82
N ALA A 374 -33.45 -27.08 -29.45
CA ALA A 374 -33.74 -26.50 -30.77
C ALA A 374 -32.75 -26.88 -31.90
N ALA A 375 -31.69 -27.66 -31.67
CA ALA A 375 -30.59 -27.80 -32.64
C ALA A 375 -30.33 -29.24 -33.13
N ALA A 376 -30.95 -29.62 -34.25
CA ALA A 376 -30.64 -30.86 -34.98
C ALA A 376 -29.53 -30.67 -36.06
N PHE A 377 -28.44 -31.43 -35.87
CA PHE A 377 -27.53 -31.97 -36.90
C PHE A 377 -26.49 -31.12 -37.68
N ALA A 378 -25.76 -30.16 -37.08
CA ALA A 378 -24.66 -29.50 -37.84
C ALA A 378 -23.28 -29.32 -37.15
N LEU A 379 -23.03 -29.80 -35.92
CA LEU A 379 -21.76 -29.54 -35.19
C LEU A 379 -21.24 -30.75 -34.40
N LYS A 380 -21.09 -31.92 -35.03
CA LYS A 380 -20.79 -33.17 -34.32
C LYS A 380 -19.36 -33.16 -33.73
N ALA A 381 -18.34 -32.76 -34.48
CA ALA A 381 -16.96 -32.74 -33.99
C ALA A 381 -16.74 -31.66 -32.91
N ALA A 382 -17.28 -30.46 -33.08
CA ALA A 382 -17.18 -29.38 -32.09
C ALA A 382 -17.89 -29.72 -30.76
N ARG A 383 -19.07 -30.37 -30.83
CA ARG A 383 -19.77 -30.88 -29.63
C ARG A 383 -18.99 -31.99 -28.95
N GLU A 384 -18.37 -32.89 -29.71
CA GLU A 384 -17.55 -33.97 -29.16
C GLU A 384 -16.27 -33.42 -28.51
N ALA A 385 -15.60 -32.44 -29.13
CA ALA A 385 -14.46 -31.74 -28.53
C ALA A 385 -14.83 -31.09 -27.19
N ALA A 386 -15.94 -30.36 -27.13
CA ALA A 386 -16.42 -29.74 -25.90
C ALA A 386 -16.86 -30.76 -24.83
N LYS A 387 -17.37 -31.93 -25.24
CA LYS A 387 -17.70 -33.04 -24.33
C LYS A 387 -16.44 -33.63 -23.72
N ARG A 388 -15.41 -33.93 -24.52
CA ARG A 388 -14.13 -34.48 -24.07
C ARG A 388 -13.37 -33.47 -23.19
N ALA A 389 -13.40 -32.19 -23.52
CA ALA A 389 -12.86 -31.11 -22.67
C ALA A 389 -13.54 -31.01 -21.31
N GLN A 390 -14.86 -31.21 -21.25
CA GLN A 390 -15.58 -31.28 -19.98
C GLN A 390 -15.20 -32.53 -19.17
N GLN A 391 -15.08 -33.69 -19.80
CA GLN A 391 -14.64 -34.92 -19.13
C GLN A 391 -13.22 -34.75 -18.56
N ALA A 392 -12.33 -34.05 -19.27
CA ALA A 392 -11.01 -33.67 -18.76
C ALA A 392 -11.11 -32.76 -17.54
N CYS A 393 -11.98 -31.75 -17.56
CA CYS A 393 -12.15 -30.81 -16.44
C CYS A 393 -12.82 -31.44 -15.21
N ASP A 394 -13.79 -32.33 -15.42
CA ASP A 394 -14.43 -33.10 -14.35
C ASP A 394 -13.44 -34.10 -13.72
N SER A 395 -12.62 -34.75 -14.54
CA SER A 395 -11.54 -35.62 -14.09
C SER A 395 -10.45 -34.84 -13.34
N ALA A 396 -10.09 -33.63 -13.80
CA ALA A 396 -9.18 -32.74 -13.09
C ALA A 396 -9.74 -32.30 -11.73
N LYS A 397 -11.05 -32.09 -11.63
CA LYS A 397 -11.73 -31.80 -10.36
C LYS A 397 -11.73 -33.00 -9.41
N ALA A 398 -11.90 -34.21 -9.93
CA ALA A 398 -11.77 -35.44 -9.14
C ALA A 398 -10.34 -35.61 -8.61
N LEU A 399 -9.33 -35.43 -9.48
CA LEU A 399 -7.92 -35.42 -9.13
C LEU A 399 -7.64 -34.39 -8.02
N TYR A 400 -8.11 -33.15 -8.17
CA TYR A 400 -7.96 -32.12 -7.15
C TYR A 400 -8.52 -32.52 -5.79
N ASN A 401 -9.70 -33.14 -5.75
CA ASN A 401 -10.29 -33.58 -4.48
C ASN A 401 -9.45 -34.67 -3.81
N GLN A 402 -8.87 -35.59 -4.60
CA GLN A 402 -7.95 -36.60 -4.09
C GLN A 402 -6.64 -35.99 -3.59
N VAL A 403 -6.06 -35.03 -4.32
CA VAL A 403 -4.87 -34.28 -3.92
C VAL A 403 -5.11 -33.49 -2.63
N LYS A 404 -6.29 -32.89 -2.49
CA LYS A 404 -6.71 -32.22 -1.26
C LYS A 404 -6.79 -33.21 -0.09
N GLN A 405 -7.39 -34.38 -0.29
CA GLN A 405 -7.46 -35.42 0.74
C GLN A 405 -6.07 -35.93 1.13
N ALA A 406 -5.16 -36.09 0.16
CA ALA A 406 -3.78 -36.44 0.42
C ALA A 406 -3.08 -35.38 1.29
N LEU A 407 -3.28 -34.08 1.01
CA LEU A 407 -2.72 -33.03 1.87
C LEU A 407 -3.26 -33.07 3.31
N GLU A 408 -4.54 -33.40 3.50
CA GLU A 408 -5.08 -33.57 4.86
C GLU A 408 -4.43 -34.77 5.58
N GLN A 409 -4.09 -35.85 4.87
CA GLN A 409 -3.30 -36.95 5.43
C GLN A 409 -1.87 -36.53 5.80
N VAL A 410 -1.25 -35.66 4.99
CA VAL A 410 0.06 -35.06 5.33
C VAL A 410 -0.03 -34.25 6.63
N LYS A 411 -1.10 -33.46 6.80
CA LYS A 411 -1.32 -32.65 8.01
C LYS A 411 -1.57 -33.50 9.26
N SER A 412 -2.23 -34.65 9.11
CA SER A 412 -2.48 -35.57 10.21
C SER A 412 -1.27 -36.47 10.54
N GLY A 413 -0.11 -36.25 9.91
CA GLY A 413 1.11 -37.03 10.12
C GLY A 413 1.12 -38.39 9.42
N ALA A 414 0.12 -38.67 8.58
CA ALA A 414 0.00 -39.92 7.81
C ALA A 414 0.65 -39.78 6.42
N GLY A 415 1.96 -39.47 6.41
CA GLY A 415 2.72 -39.22 5.17
C GLY A 415 2.70 -40.40 4.19
N ASP A 416 2.78 -41.63 4.68
CA ASP A 416 2.73 -42.83 3.84
C ASP A 416 1.36 -43.03 3.19
N VAL A 417 0.28 -42.75 3.93
CA VAL A 417 -1.09 -42.78 3.39
C VAL A 417 -1.24 -41.72 2.30
N ALA A 418 -0.75 -40.50 2.54
CA ALA A 418 -0.74 -39.43 1.55
C ALA A 418 0.04 -39.82 0.28
N LYS A 419 1.20 -40.49 0.44
CA LYS A 419 2.03 -40.98 -0.67
C LYS A 419 1.30 -42.03 -1.51
N THR A 420 0.62 -43.00 -0.88
CA THR A 420 -0.19 -44.00 -1.60
C THR A 420 -1.37 -43.34 -2.34
N MET A 421 -2.05 -42.37 -1.72
CA MET A 421 -3.13 -41.62 -2.37
C MET A 421 -2.62 -40.85 -3.60
N LEU A 422 -1.42 -40.26 -3.52
CA LEU A 422 -0.81 -39.54 -4.64
C LEU A 422 -0.37 -40.48 -5.77
N GLN A 423 0.08 -41.70 -5.47
CA GLN A 423 0.38 -42.71 -6.51
C GLN A 423 -0.89 -43.10 -7.29
N GLN A 424 -2.03 -43.22 -6.62
CA GLN A 424 -3.32 -43.46 -7.30
C GLN A 424 -3.77 -42.24 -8.13
N ALA A 425 -3.56 -41.03 -7.61
CA ALA A 425 -3.84 -39.79 -8.32
C ALA A 425 -2.95 -39.60 -9.57
N GLU A 426 -1.71 -40.11 -9.56
CA GLU A 426 -0.79 -40.07 -10.71
C GLU A 426 -1.33 -40.86 -11.92
N GLN A 427 -2.06 -41.94 -11.70
CA GLN A 427 -2.73 -42.69 -12.78
C GLN A 427 -3.89 -41.90 -13.41
N GLN A 428 -4.58 -41.06 -12.63
CA GLN A 428 -5.66 -40.21 -13.14
C GLN A 428 -5.13 -39.08 -14.03
N ILE A 429 -3.91 -38.59 -13.78
CA ILE A 429 -3.24 -37.59 -14.62
C ILE A 429 -3.06 -38.11 -16.06
N ALA A 430 -2.70 -39.39 -16.23
CA ALA A 430 -2.59 -40.00 -17.55
C ALA A 430 -3.96 -40.05 -18.27
N GLY A 431 -5.04 -40.35 -17.55
CA GLY A 431 -6.41 -40.33 -18.09
C GLY A 431 -6.86 -38.94 -18.54
N ILE A 432 -6.53 -37.89 -17.79
CA ILE A 432 -6.87 -36.50 -18.17
C ILE A 432 -6.11 -36.08 -19.44
N LYS A 433 -4.84 -36.45 -19.58
CA LYS A 433 -4.07 -36.24 -20.82
C LYS A 433 -4.71 -36.94 -22.02
N GLY A 434 -5.25 -38.15 -21.82
CA GLY A 434 -6.04 -38.87 -22.83
C GLY A 434 -7.23 -38.06 -23.31
N TYR A 435 -8.08 -37.58 -22.39
CA TYR A 435 -9.25 -36.75 -22.74
C TYR A 435 -8.87 -35.44 -23.44
N LEU A 436 -7.78 -34.78 -23.03
CA LEU A 436 -7.30 -33.55 -23.68
C LEU A 436 -6.75 -33.80 -25.09
N SER A 437 -6.07 -34.94 -25.30
CA SER A 437 -5.59 -35.36 -26.61
C SER A 437 -6.76 -35.67 -27.56
N GLU A 438 -7.75 -36.43 -27.09
CA GLU A 438 -8.99 -36.70 -27.83
C GLU A 438 -9.76 -35.41 -28.14
N ALA A 439 -9.87 -34.48 -27.18
CA ALA A 439 -10.51 -33.21 -27.39
C ALA A 439 -9.79 -32.36 -28.45
N GLY A 440 -8.44 -32.34 -28.42
CA GLY A 440 -7.61 -31.69 -29.43
C GLY A 440 -7.80 -32.28 -30.83
N SER A 441 -7.81 -33.61 -30.94
CA SER A 441 -8.12 -34.29 -32.21
C SER A 441 -9.47 -33.87 -32.78
N LYS A 442 -10.49 -33.77 -31.91
CA LYS A 442 -11.84 -33.37 -32.30
C LYS A 442 -11.95 -31.89 -32.69
N VAL A 443 -11.11 -31.01 -32.14
CA VAL A 443 -10.99 -29.62 -32.61
C VAL A 443 -10.42 -29.59 -34.03
N SER A 444 -9.44 -30.44 -34.34
CA SER A 444 -8.89 -30.57 -35.69
C SER A 444 -9.92 -31.15 -36.68
N GLU A 445 -10.71 -32.14 -36.26
CA GLU A 445 -11.84 -32.65 -37.05
C GLU A 445 -12.89 -31.54 -37.32
N ALA A 446 -13.20 -30.71 -36.32
CA ALA A 446 -14.11 -29.57 -36.48
C ALA A 446 -13.56 -28.50 -37.45
N ALA A 447 -12.24 -28.33 -37.51
CA ALA A 447 -11.61 -27.48 -38.51
C ALA A 447 -11.81 -28.02 -39.94
N GLY A 448 -11.73 -29.34 -40.10
CA GLY A 448 -12.03 -30.04 -41.35
C GLY A 448 -13.50 -29.91 -41.77
N GLU A 449 -14.45 -30.04 -40.82
CA GLU A 449 -15.88 -29.81 -41.05
C GLU A 449 -16.14 -28.37 -41.52
N ALA A 450 -15.49 -27.37 -40.92
CA ALA A 450 -15.60 -25.97 -41.34
C ALA A 450 -15.02 -25.72 -42.74
N ALA A 451 -13.89 -26.34 -43.07
CA ALA A 451 -13.23 -26.18 -44.36
C ALA A 451 -14.02 -26.81 -45.52
N ALA A 452 -14.78 -27.89 -45.26
CA ALA A 452 -15.55 -28.63 -46.26
C ALA A 452 -16.95 -28.04 -46.55
N ALA A 453 -17.36 -26.97 -45.85
CA ALA A 453 -18.68 -26.37 -46.01
C ALA A 453 -18.81 -25.58 -47.33
N ALA A 454 -19.85 -25.90 -48.11
CA ALA A 454 -20.11 -25.29 -49.42
C ALA A 454 -20.83 -23.93 -49.34
N ASP A 455 -21.56 -23.67 -48.25
CA ASP A 455 -22.31 -22.43 -48.04
C ASP A 455 -21.52 -21.44 -47.18
N ASP A 456 -21.48 -20.17 -47.58
CA ASP A 456 -20.63 -19.13 -46.99
C ASP A 456 -21.08 -18.75 -45.56
N ALA A 457 -22.39 -18.88 -45.27
CA ALA A 457 -22.92 -18.69 -43.92
C ALA A 457 -22.67 -19.90 -43.03
N ALA A 458 -22.78 -21.12 -43.58
CA ALA A 458 -22.39 -22.34 -42.87
C ALA A 458 -20.89 -22.35 -42.54
N LYS A 459 -20.03 -21.93 -43.46
CA LYS A 459 -18.58 -21.84 -43.26
C LYS A 459 -18.21 -20.91 -42.11
N LYS A 460 -18.82 -19.72 -42.04
CA LYS A 460 -18.63 -18.77 -40.93
C LYS A 460 -19.10 -19.35 -39.59
N ALA A 461 -20.30 -19.93 -39.54
CA ALA A 461 -20.84 -20.52 -38.32
C ALA A 461 -20.00 -21.70 -37.80
N LEU A 462 -19.52 -22.56 -38.70
CA LEU A 462 -18.64 -23.69 -38.37
C LEU A 462 -17.25 -23.20 -37.93
N GLN A 463 -16.71 -22.14 -38.53
CA GLN A 463 -15.45 -21.54 -38.13
C GLN A 463 -15.53 -20.93 -36.72
N THR A 464 -16.59 -20.19 -36.39
CA THR A 464 -16.81 -19.65 -35.04
C THR A 464 -17.01 -20.77 -34.02
N ALA A 465 -17.70 -21.86 -34.39
CA ALA A 465 -17.83 -23.03 -33.53
C ALA A 465 -16.50 -23.76 -33.30
N HIS A 466 -15.63 -23.85 -34.31
CA HIS A 466 -14.28 -24.37 -34.20
C HIS A 466 -13.41 -23.53 -33.25
N GLU A 467 -13.41 -22.20 -33.40
CA GLU A 467 -12.68 -21.28 -32.52
C GLU A 467 -13.17 -21.37 -31.07
N ALA A 468 -14.49 -21.49 -30.87
CA ALA A 468 -15.08 -21.72 -29.55
C ALA A 468 -14.65 -23.08 -28.97
N ALA A 469 -14.61 -24.15 -29.76
CA ALA A 469 -14.15 -25.47 -29.34
C ALA A 469 -12.65 -25.48 -28.97
N GLY A 470 -11.81 -24.79 -29.76
CA GLY A 470 -10.39 -24.61 -29.45
C GLY A 470 -10.18 -23.89 -28.11
N SER A 471 -10.90 -22.79 -27.90
CA SER A 471 -10.87 -22.03 -26.65
C SER A 471 -11.28 -22.89 -25.44
N VAL A 472 -12.33 -23.71 -25.60
CA VAL A 472 -12.81 -24.66 -24.57
C VAL A 472 -11.74 -25.71 -24.22
N VAL A 473 -11.01 -26.21 -25.21
CA VAL A 473 -9.92 -27.17 -25.00
C VAL A 473 -8.72 -26.53 -24.30
N ASP A 474 -8.34 -25.30 -24.67
CA ASP A 474 -7.22 -24.61 -24.02
C ASP A 474 -7.53 -24.24 -22.57
N LEU A 475 -8.79 -23.92 -22.27
CA LEU A 475 -9.29 -23.76 -20.90
C LEU A 475 -9.18 -25.04 -20.09
N ALA A 476 -9.52 -26.19 -20.67
CA ALA A 476 -9.37 -27.49 -20.03
C ALA A 476 -7.89 -27.86 -19.81
N LYS A 477 -6.99 -27.50 -20.74
CA LYS A 477 -5.53 -27.65 -20.55
C LYS A 477 -5.02 -26.79 -19.39
N ASN A 478 -5.48 -25.55 -19.27
CA ASN A 478 -5.11 -24.67 -18.16
C ASN A 478 -5.63 -25.21 -16.81
N ALA A 479 -6.86 -25.73 -16.78
CA ALA A 479 -7.41 -26.38 -15.58
C ALA A 479 -6.59 -27.61 -15.17
N TYR A 480 -6.20 -28.42 -16.15
CA TYR A 480 -5.31 -29.56 -15.95
C TYR A 480 -3.94 -29.12 -15.42
N GLN A 481 -3.33 -28.08 -15.99
CA GLN A 481 -2.05 -27.55 -15.51
C GLN A 481 -2.15 -27.10 -14.05
N HIS A 482 -3.23 -26.41 -13.67
CA HIS A 482 -3.45 -26.00 -12.28
C HIS A 482 -3.67 -27.18 -11.32
N ALA A 483 -4.31 -28.26 -11.78
CA ALA A 483 -4.44 -29.49 -11.00
C ALA A 483 -3.10 -30.22 -10.86
N GLN A 484 -2.27 -30.19 -11.91
CA GLN A 484 -0.92 -30.76 -11.90
C GLN A 484 0.02 -29.96 -10.98
N ASP A 485 0.00 -28.63 -11.03
CA ASP A 485 0.80 -27.78 -10.14
C ASP A 485 0.43 -28.02 -8.66
N ALA A 486 -0.87 -28.19 -8.37
CA ALA A 486 -1.35 -28.54 -7.04
C ALA A 486 -0.94 -29.97 -6.63
N PHE A 487 -0.97 -30.93 -7.56
CA PHE A 487 -0.50 -32.29 -7.34
C PHE A 487 1.01 -32.31 -7.01
N ASP A 488 1.83 -31.63 -7.79
CA ASP A 488 3.29 -31.58 -7.60
C ASP A 488 3.66 -30.91 -6.26
N ALA A 489 2.95 -29.84 -5.89
CA ALA A 489 3.14 -29.17 -4.59
C ALA A 489 2.78 -30.06 -3.40
N VAL A 490 1.68 -30.81 -3.47
CA VAL A 490 1.27 -31.74 -2.41
C VAL A 490 2.17 -32.99 -2.40
N LYS A 491 2.64 -33.46 -3.56
CA LYS A 491 3.63 -34.54 -3.67
C LYS A 491 4.95 -34.17 -3.01
N ALA A 492 5.42 -32.95 -3.20
CA ALA A 492 6.58 -32.43 -2.49
C ALA A 492 6.35 -32.39 -0.96
N ALA A 493 5.19 -31.91 -0.50
CA ALA A 493 4.85 -31.87 0.93
C ALA A 493 4.69 -33.27 1.55
N ALA A 494 4.14 -34.24 0.80
CA ALA A 494 3.99 -35.62 1.24
C ALA A 494 5.33 -36.35 1.34
N LEU A 495 6.23 -36.14 0.37
CA LEU A 495 7.59 -36.68 0.42
C LEU A 495 8.38 -36.12 1.60
N ASP A 496 8.29 -34.81 1.86
CA ASP A 496 8.88 -34.20 3.06
C ASP A 496 8.33 -34.84 4.35
N ALA A 497 7.02 -35.03 4.44
CA ALA A 497 6.40 -35.64 5.62
C ALA A 497 6.84 -37.10 5.87
N VAL A 498 7.11 -37.87 4.81
CA VAL A 498 7.63 -39.25 4.89
C VAL A 498 9.12 -39.27 5.28
N HIS A 499 9.92 -38.32 4.77
CA HIS A 499 11.36 -38.28 5.01
C HIS A 499 11.78 -37.49 6.26
N THR A 500 10.82 -36.84 6.95
CA THR A 500 11.03 -36.08 8.19
C THR A 500 10.25 -36.65 9.38
N SER A 501 9.95 -37.95 9.38
CA SER A 501 9.44 -38.64 10.57
C SER A 501 10.53 -38.63 11.65
N GLY A 502 10.37 -37.76 12.65
CA GLY A 502 11.32 -37.64 13.75
C GLY A 502 11.44 -38.94 14.52
N ASP A 503 12.67 -39.28 14.89
CA ASP A 503 12.94 -40.21 15.98
C ASP A 503 12.23 -39.67 17.24
N PRO A 504 11.40 -40.48 17.96
CA PRO A 504 10.73 -40.04 19.18
C PRO A 504 11.68 -39.43 20.21
N ASP A 505 12.96 -39.82 20.17
CA ASP A 505 14.00 -39.38 21.12
C ASP A 505 14.87 -38.22 20.60
N ALA A 506 14.64 -37.71 19.37
CA ALA A 506 15.38 -36.58 18.80
C ALA A 506 14.47 -35.61 17.99
N PRO A 507 14.03 -34.47 18.56
CA PRO A 507 13.15 -33.54 17.86
C PRO A 507 13.84 -32.82 16.69
N LEU A 508 13.09 -32.57 15.62
CA LEU A 508 13.55 -31.81 14.44
C LEU A 508 14.04 -30.42 14.84
N SER A 509 15.14 -29.97 14.25
CA SER A 509 15.69 -28.62 14.49
C SER A 509 14.71 -27.52 14.07
N GLY A 510 14.76 -26.38 14.75
CA GLY A 510 13.90 -25.21 14.45
C GLY A 510 13.87 -24.79 12.97
N PRO A 511 15.00 -24.78 12.25
CA PRO A 511 15.02 -24.53 10.81
C PRO A 511 14.23 -25.54 9.98
N VAL A 512 14.33 -26.84 10.29
CA VAL A 512 13.61 -27.92 9.58
C VAL A 512 12.10 -27.81 9.84
N GLN A 513 11.70 -27.48 11.08
CA GLN A 513 10.30 -27.20 11.39
C GLN A 513 9.76 -25.97 10.65
N GLY A 514 10.60 -24.95 10.45
CA GLY A 514 10.27 -23.76 9.66
C GLY A 514 10.03 -24.09 8.18
N ILE A 515 10.88 -24.93 7.58
CA ILE A 515 10.75 -25.39 6.19
C ILE A 515 9.50 -26.27 6.01
N LYS A 516 9.21 -27.16 6.96
CA LYS A 516 7.99 -27.98 6.94
C LYS A 516 6.71 -27.15 6.96
N LYS A 517 6.67 -26.09 7.79
CA LYS A 517 5.55 -25.14 7.84
C LYS A 517 5.41 -24.34 6.54
N SER A 518 6.51 -23.94 5.91
CA SER A 518 6.47 -23.17 4.66
C SER A 518 6.02 -24.02 3.47
N LEU A 519 6.44 -25.30 3.39
CA LEU A 519 6.00 -26.25 2.38
C LEU A 519 4.50 -26.56 2.49
N LEU A 520 3.99 -26.75 3.71
CA LEU A 520 2.54 -26.92 3.94
C LEU A 520 1.74 -25.69 3.52
N ALA A 521 2.21 -24.49 3.88
CA ALA A 521 1.55 -23.23 3.46
C ALA A 521 1.58 -23.04 1.94
N ALA A 522 2.65 -23.45 1.27
CA ALA A 522 2.76 -23.41 -0.18
C ALA A 522 1.80 -24.41 -0.86
N ALA A 523 1.70 -25.63 -0.33
CA ALA A 523 0.75 -26.64 -0.82
C ALA A 523 -0.71 -26.21 -0.66
N GLU A 524 -1.06 -25.59 0.47
CA GLU A 524 -2.39 -25.00 0.68
C GLU A 524 -2.70 -23.86 -0.29
N THR A 525 -1.69 -23.03 -0.59
CA THR A 525 -1.81 -21.93 -1.55
C THR A 525 -2.01 -22.47 -2.98
N ALA A 526 -1.26 -23.49 -3.39
CA ALA A 526 -1.40 -24.15 -4.68
C ALA A 526 -2.79 -24.79 -4.85
N LEU A 527 -3.32 -25.44 -3.80
CA LEU A 527 -4.69 -25.97 -3.81
C LEU A 527 -5.76 -24.88 -3.88
N ALA A 528 -5.56 -23.73 -3.24
CA ALA A 528 -6.52 -22.63 -3.32
C ALA A 528 -6.57 -22.03 -4.74
N ILE A 529 -5.41 -21.85 -5.37
CA ILE A 529 -5.26 -21.37 -6.75
C ILE A 529 -5.86 -22.41 -7.72
N GLY A 530 -5.54 -23.69 -7.55
CA GLY A 530 -6.07 -24.77 -8.38
C GLY A 530 -7.59 -24.86 -8.36
N LYS A 531 -8.21 -24.71 -7.19
CA LYS A 531 -9.68 -24.66 -7.04
C LYS A 531 -10.30 -23.52 -7.83
N ALA A 532 -9.72 -22.33 -7.75
CA ALA A 532 -10.23 -21.16 -8.46
C ALA A 532 -10.11 -21.35 -9.98
N GLY A 533 -8.94 -21.78 -10.46
CA GLY A 533 -8.69 -22.04 -11.88
C GLY A 533 -9.63 -23.09 -12.48
N MET A 534 -9.84 -24.21 -11.79
CA MET A 534 -10.79 -25.25 -12.23
C MET A 534 -12.25 -24.79 -12.21
N THR A 535 -12.64 -23.97 -11.23
CA THR A 535 -14.01 -23.43 -11.16
C THR A 535 -14.27 -22.55 -12.38
N LEU A 536 -13.33 -21.66 -12.71
CA LEU A 536 -13.37 -20.79 -13.88
C LEU A 536 -13.39 -21.58 -15.19
N ALA A 537 -12.54 -22.60 -15.32
CA ALA A 537 -12.52 -23.45 -16.50
C ALA A 537 -13.85 -24.17 -16.72
N ASN A 538 -14.48 -24.71 -15.66
CA ASN A 538 -15.81 -25.31 -15.76
C ASN A 538 -16.88 -24.32 -16.25
N VAL A 539 -16.86 -23.07 -15.76
CA VAL A 539 -17.77 -22.01 -16.22
C VAL A 539 -17.54 -21.72 -17.70
N ALA A 540 -16.28 -21.56 -18.09
CA ALA A 540 -15.92 -21.18 -19.45
C ALA A 540 -16.21 -22.31 -20.46
N ILE A 541 -16.00 -23.58 -20.08
CA ILE A 541 -16.38 -24.74 -20.89
C ILE A 541 -17.91 -24.79 -21.09
N ALA A 542 -18.71 -24.53 -20.05
CA ALA A 542 -20.17 -24.49 -20.17
C ALA A 542 -20.66 -23.36 -21.09
N LYS A 543 -20.04 -22.18 -21.01
CA LYS A 543 -20.33 -21.05 -21.91
C LYS A 543 -19.91 -21.34 -23.35
N GLY A 544 -18.73 -21.94 -23.56
CA GLY A 544 -18.26 -22.34 -24.89
C GLY A 544 -19.16 -23.40 -25.54
N LYS A 545 -19.65 -24.37 -24.77
CA LYS A 545 -20.72 -25.28 -25.23
C LYS A 545 -21.97 -24.52 -25.67
N SER A 546 -22.39 -23.53 -24.90
CA SER A 546 -23.56 -22.70 -25.24
C SER A 546 -23.34 -21.92 -26.55
N ALA A 547 -22.15 -21.38 -26.76
CA ALA A 547 -21.77 -20.69 -27.99
C ALA A 547 -21.79 -21.65 -29.21
N ILE A 548 -21.26 -22.87 -29.05
CA ILE A 548 -21.32 -23.93 -30.08
C ILE A 548 -22.79 -24.24 -30.42
N GLU A 549 -23.68 -24.34 -29.43
CA GLU A 549 -25.12 -24.58 -29.68
C GLU A 549 -25.82 -23.37 -30.33
N MET A 550 -25.45 -22.13 -29.99
CA MET A 550 -25.97 -20.92 -30.66
C MET A 550 -25.54 -20.83 -32.12
N CYS A 551 -24.30 -21.25 -32.42
CA CYS A 551 -23.80 -21.35 -33.80
C CYS A 551 -24.59 -22.40 -34.60
N ALA A 552 -24.96 -23.54 -33.98
CA ALA A 552 -25.80 -24.56 -34.62
C ALA A 552 -27.19 -24.01 -35.02
N ALA A 553 -27.73 -23.04 -34.27
CA ALA A 553 -29.02 -22.43 -34.52
C ALA A 553 -29.01 -21.29 -35.56
N LYS A 554 -27.87 -21.04 -36.24
CA LYS A 554 -27.66 -19.89 -37.15
C LYS A 554 -27.94 -18.52 -36.51
N ALA A 555 -27.79 -18.41 -35.19
CA ALA A 555 -28.03 -17.18 -34.43
C ALA A 555 -26.73 -16.36 -34.22
N ASP A 556 -25.97 -16.14 -35.30
CA ASP A 556 -24.62 -15.56 -35.31
C ASP A 556 -24.54 -14.19 -34.59
N ALA A 557 -25.56 -13.34 -34.79
CA ALA A 557 -25.66 -12.02 -34.17
C ALA A 557 -25.77 -12.05 -32.62
N MET A 558 -26.21 -13.16 -32.03
CA MET A 558 -26.34 -13.32 -30.57
C MET A 558 -25.10 -13.98 -29.92
N ALA A 559 -24.29 -14.72 -30.68
CA ALA A 559 -23.12 -15.42 -30.16
C ALA A 559 -21.91 -14.49 -29.96
N LYS A 560 -21.70 -13.54 -30.87
CA LYS A 560 -20.53 -12.65 -30.92
C LYS A 560 -20.34 -11.77 -29.66
N PRO A 561 -21.35 -11.07 -29.13
CA PRO A 561 -21.20 -10.23 -27.93
C PRO A 561 -20.88 -11.06 -26.68
N LEU A 562 -21.39 -12.29 -26.61
CA LEU A 562 -21.15 -13.24 -25.53
C LEU A 562 -19.70 -13.74 -25.55
N ILE A 563 -19.16 -14.07 -26.72
CA ILE A 563 -17.77 -14.52 -26.89
C ILE A 563 -16.77 -13.40 -26.54
N GLU A 564 -17.03 -12.17 -27.00
CA GLU A 564 -16.16 -11.01 -26.74
C GLU A 564 -16.15 -10.59 -25.26
N ALA A 565 -17.32 -10.58 -24.59
CA ALA A 565 -17.42 -10.27 -23.16
C ALA A 565 -16.64 -11.29 -22.30
N ILE A 566 -16.62 -12.56 -22.71
CA ILE A 566 -15.93 -13.64 -21.98
C ILE A 566 -14.41 -13.59 -22.21
N GLY A 567 -13.93 -13.27 -23.42
CA GLY A 567 -12.51 -13.10 -23.71
C GLY A 567 -11.86 -12.01 -22.83
N GLY A 568 -12.58 -10.91 -22.59
CA GLY A 568 -12.14 -9.83 -21.70
C GLY A 568 -12.11 -10.19 -20.21
N GLU A 569 -13.04 -11.02 -19.73
CA GLU A 569 -13.03 -11.50 -18.34
C GLU A 569 -11.96 -12.58 -18.11
N LEU A 570 -11.75 -13.46 -19.10
CA LEU A 570 -10.79 -14.57 -19.03
C LEU A 570 -9.34 -14.08 -19.06
N SER A 571 -9.02 -13.05 -19.87
CA SER A 571 -7.70 -12.42 -19.91
C SER A 571 -7.29 -11.86 -18.54
N LYS A 572 -8.18 -11.07 -17.90
CA LYS A 572 -7.92 -10.47 -16.58
C LYS A 572 -7.68 -11.50 -15.48
N VAL A 573 -8.32 -12.66 -15.62
CA VAL A 573 -8.20 -13.80 -14.70
C VAL A 573 -6.90 -14.57 -14.93
N ILE A 574 -6.54 -14.85 -16.19
CA ILE A 574 -5.27 -15.50 -16.55
C ILE A 574 -4.09 -14.67 -16.05
N ASP A 575 -4.16 -13.34 -16.16
CA ASP A 575 -3.11 -12.44 -15.69
C ASP A 575 -3.00 -12.41 -14.16
N SER A 576 -4.14 -12.46 -13.46
CA SER A 576 -4.17 -12.54 -11.99
C SER A 576 -3.63 -13.88 -11.47
N VAL A 577 -3.96 -14.99 -12.13
CA VAL A 577 -3.49 -16.34 -11.78
C VAL A 577 -2.00 -16.51 -12.12
N LYS A 578 -1.52 -15.96 -13.23
CA LYS A 578 -0.08 -15.92 -13.58
C LYS A 578 0.73 -15.11 -12.57
N GLN A 579 0.20 -13.98 -12.08
CA GLN A 579 0.86 -13.20 -11.03
C GLN A 579 0.90 -13.93 -9.69
N SER A 580 -0.18 -14.59 -9.26
CA SER A 580 -0.20 -15.39 -8.02
C SER A 580 0.63 -16.66 -8.12
N GLY A 581 0.66 -17.31 -9.29
CA GLY A 581 1.48 -18.49 -9.58
C GLY A 581 2.97 -18.17 -9.57
N LYS A 582 3.40 -17.04 -10.16
CA LYS A 582 4.80 -16.58 -10.09
C LYS A 582 5.27 -16.33 -8.65
N ALA A 583 4.42 -15.72 -7.80
CA ALA A 583 4.76 -15.46 -6.41
C ALA A 583 4.87 -16.75 -5.57
N SER A 584 4.00 -17.74 -5.81
CA SER A 584 4.06 -19.04 -5.15
C SER A 584 5.21 -19.91 -5.66
N ASN A 585 5.51 -19.88 -6.96
CA ASN A 585 6.60 -20.65 -7.55
C ASN A 585 7.98 -20.10 -7.14
N GLN A 586 8.11 -18.77 -6.94
CA GLN A 586 9.33 -18.17 -6.36
C GLN A 586 9.52 -18.51 -4.87
N SER A 587 8.45 -18.63 -4.07
CA SER A 587 8.58 -19.08 -2.67
C SER A 587 8.88 -20.58 -2.56
N ILE A 588 8.36 -21.40 -3.48
CA ILE A 588 8.65 -22.84 -3.58
C ILE A 588 10.09 -23.07 -4.04
N LEU A 589 10.55 -22.38 -5.09
CA LEU A 589 11.95 -22.44 -5.55
C LEU A 589 12.94 -21.95 -4.49
N GLY A 590 12.61 -20.89 -3.73
CA GLY A 590 13.45 -20.38 -2.66
C GLY A 590 13.54 -21.29 -1.42
N ALA A 591 12.48 -22.04 -1.11
CA ALA A 591 12.48 -23.03 -0.02
C ALA A 591 13.16 -24.35 -0.41
N ILE A 592 13.03 -24.76 -1.69
CA ILE A 592 13.70 -25.94 -2.23
C ILE A 592 15.20 -25.68 -2.43
N SER A 593 15.61 -24.48 -2.85
CA SER A 593 17.01 -24.17 -3.13
C SER A 593 17.91 -24.19 -1.89
N SER A 594 17.44 -23.81 -0.70
CA SER A 594 18.30 -23.82 0.50
C SER A 594 18.49 -25.21 1.11
N GLY A 595 17.47 -26.07 1.05
CA GLY A 595 17.51 -27.43 1.59
C GLY A 595 18.15 -28.45 0.64
N ALA A 596 17.84 -28.36 -0.66
CA ALA A 596 18.36 -29.28 -1.66
C ALA A 596 19.86 -29.06 -1.94
N GLN A 597 20.35 -27.82 -1.95
CA GLN A 597 21.79 -27.55 -2.14
C GLN A 597 22.63 -28.10 -0.98
N HIS A 598 22.16 -27.94 0.26
CA HIS A 598 22.83 -28.45 1.44
C HIS A 598 22.88 -29.99 1.46
N ALA A 599 21.80 -30.67 1.05
CA ALA A 599 21.77 -32.13 0.91
C ALA A 599 22.65 -32.63 -0.25
N LEU A 600 22.69 -31.91 -1.36
CA LEU A 600 23.51 -32.23 -2.53
C LEU A 600 25.02 -32.04 -2.25
N ASP A 601 25.38 -31.03 -1.47
CA ASP A 601 26.77 -30.78 -1.05
C ASP A 601 27.25 -31.80 -0.01
N GLN A 602 26.37 -32.27 0.89
CA GLN A 602 26.70 -33.38 1.79
C GLN A 602 26.82 -34.73 1.07
N ALA A 603 25.95 -35.00 0.08
CA ALA A 603 26.05 -36.21 -0.73
C ALA A 603 27.34 -36.24 -1.57
N LYS A 604 27.75 -35.12 -2.17
CA LYS A 604 29.04 -35.00 -2.88
C LYS A 604 30.25 -35.25 -1.97
N LYS A 605 30.20 -34.73 -0.73
CA LYS A 605 31.26 -34.95 0.26
C LYS A 605 31.37 -36.43 0.66
N ALA A 606 30.24 -37.10 0.88
CA ALA A 606 30.20 -38.52 1.21
C ALA A 606 30.70 -39.42 0.07
N VAL A 607 30.34 -39.11 -1.18
CA VAL A 607 30.83 -39.84 -2.37
C VAL A 607 32.34 -39.67 -2.55
N SER A 608 32.89 -38.48 -2.33
CA SER A 608 34.34 -38.23 -2.40
C SER A 608 35.10 -39.05 -1.35
N GLN A 609 34.59 -39.14 -0.12
CA GLN A 609 35.20 -39.92 0.95
C GLN A 609 35.15 -41.43 0.67
N ALA A 610 34.07 -41.92 0.07
CA ALA A 610 33.95 -43.32 -0.35
C ALA A 610 34.93 -43.66 -1.50
N GLN A 611 35.13 -42.76 -2.46
CA GLN A 611 36.09 -42.95 -3.56
C GLN A 611 37.55 -42.96 -3.06
N GLU A 612 37.89 -42.11 -2.09
CA GLU A 612 39.21 -42.07 -1.48
C GLU A 612 39.51 -43.34 -0.66
N ALA A 613 38.50 -43.87 0.04
CA ALA A 613 38.59 -45.15 0.74
C ALA A 613 38.78 -46.33 -0.24
N ILE A 614 38.09 -46.31 -1.38
CA ILE A 614 38.22 -47.33 -2.44
C ILE A 614 39.60 -47.25 -3.12
N ALA A 615 40.16 -46.04 -3.30
CA ALA A 615 41.51 -45.86 -3.84
C ALA A 615 42.59 -46.40 -2.89
N LYS A 616 42.49 -46.09 -1.60
CA LYS A 616 43.39 -46.65 -0.55
C LYS A 616 43.28 -48.17 -0.44
N ALA A 617 42.06 -48.71 -0.58
CA ALA A 617 41.85 -50.16 -0.60
C ALA A 617 42.45 -50.84 -1.85
N LYS A 618 42.52 -50.15 -3.00
CA LYS A 618 43.19 -50.66 -4.20
C LYS A 618 44.72 -50.62 -4.10
N GLU A 619 45.30 -49.57 -3.52
CA GLU A 619 46.75 -49.49 -3.26
C GLU A 619 47.21 -50.53 -2.24
N ALA A 620 46.38 -50.85 -1.24
CA ALA A 620 46.66 -51.91 -0.25
C ALA A 620 46.53 -53.34 -0.81
N VAL A 621 45.96 -53.52 -2.01
CA VAL A 621 45.84 -54.81 -2.69
C VAL A 621 46.94 -55.00 -3.76
N GLN A 622 47.65 -53.92 -4.13
CA GLN A 622 48.78 -53.95 -5.06
C GLN A 622 50.17 -54.03 -4.40
N ASN A 623 50.25 -53.70 -3.10
CA ASN A 623 51.43 -53.93 -2.25
C ASN A 623 51.19 -55.15 -1.36
#